data_AF-A0A7C4NK80-F1
#
_entry.id   AF-A0A7C4NK80-F1
#
_cell.length_a   1.000
_cell.length_b   1.000
_cell.length_c   1.000
_cell.angle_alpha   90.00
_cell.angle_beta   90.00
_cell.angle_gamma   90.00
#
_symmetry.space_group_name_H-M   'P 1'
#
loop_
_entity.id
_entity.type
_entity.pdbx_description
1 polymer ?
#
loop_
_entity_poly.entity_id
_entity_poly.type
_entity_poly.pdbx_seq_one_letter_code
_entity_poly.pdbx_strand_id
1 'polypeptide(L)'
;MKNIHNRVIFVVISILLVTCSTISITAICVDDLYREFLDLYVEVAKLAQQGIDVSNLVEKLMEAHEALTNGRSFNLSVIKAEIDNIKRDAPKIILYKNIVKGFSVGGLISIPILIYLFLPRVYLYIWYKSRRRWVVKVESS
;
A
#
# COMPACT_ATOMS: atom_id res chain seq x y z
N MET A 1 63.66 -10.78 -33.91
CA MET A 1 62.21 -11.10 -33.93
C MET A 1 61.56 -11.27 -32.54
N LYS A 2 62.27 -11.74 -31.49
CA LYS A 2 61.69 -12.01 -30.16
C LYS A 2 61.07 -10.79 -29.44
N ASN A 3 61.66 -9.60 -29.60
CA ASN A 3 61.16 -8.34 -28.99
C ASN A 3 59.82 -7.84 -29.56
N ILE A 4 59.51 -8.16 -30.82
CA ILE A 4 58.26 -7.73 -31.47
C ILE A 4 57.10 -8.58 -30.95
N HIS A 5 57.33 -9.87 -30.74
CA HIS A 5 56.33 -10.79 -30.19
C HIS A 5 55.93 -10.41 -28.75
N ASN A 6 56.91 -10.08 -27.89
CA ASN A 6 56.65 -9.63 -26.53
C ASN A 6 55.87 -8.30 -26.48
N ARG A 7 56.12 -7.38 -27.42
CA ARG A 7 55.38 -6.11 -27.51
C ARG A 7 53.93 -6.32 -27.94
N VAL A 8 53.69 -7.21 -28.91
CA VAL A 8 52.32 -7.54 -29.35
C VAL A 8 51.53 -8.23 -28.23
N ILE A 9 52.16 -9.16 -27.49
CA ILE A 9 51.53 -9.82 -26.34
C ILE A 9 51.14 -8.81 -25.26
N PHE A 10 52.01 -7.84 -24.95
CA PHE A 10 51.72 -6.81 -23.95
C PHE A 10 50.54 -5.91 -24.36
N VAL A 11 50.45 -5.54 -25.65
CA VAL A 11 49.33 -4.75 -26.17
C VAL A 11 48.01 -5.53 -26.09
N VAL A 12 48.00 -6.81 -26.48
CA VAL A 12 46.79 -7.65 -26.39
C VAL A 12 46.34 -7.83 -24.93
N ILE A 13 47.27 -8.04 -24.00
CA ILE A 13 46.97 -8.14 -22.56
C ILE A 13 46.40 -6.82 -22.03
N SER A 14 46.98 -5.68 -22.44
CA SER A 14 46.48 -4.37 -22.01
C SER A 14 45.06 -4.09 -22.51
N ILE A 15 44.75 -4.46 -23.76
CA ILE A 15 43.42 -4.32 -24.33
C ILE A 15 42.42 -5.21 -23.59
N LEU A 16 42.82 -6.44 -23.26
CA LEU A 16 41.98 -7.41 -22.55
C LEU A 16 41.70 -6.99 -21.10
N LEU A 17 42.66 -6.34 -20.43
CA LEU A 17 42.49 -5.75 -19.10
C LEU A 17 41.53 -4.54 -19.11
N VAL A 18 41.64 -3.69 -20.13
CA VAL A 18 40.75 -2.53 -20.30
C VAL A 18 39.31 -2.99 -20.53
N THR A 19 39.09 -3.96 -21.42
CA THR A 19 37.73 -4.48 -21.69
C THR A 19 37.13 -5.21 -20.48
N CYS A 20 37.94 -5.98 -19.75
CA CYS A 20 37.49 -6.67 -18.53
C CYS A 20 37.07 -5.68 -17.42
N SER A 21 37.82 -4.58 -17.27
CA SER A 21 37.52 -3.53 -16.29
C SER A 21 36.20 -2.81 -16.63
N THR A 22 35.96 -2.51 -17.91
CA THR A 22 34.71 -1.85 -18.33
C THR A 22 33.47 -2.71 -18.12
N ILE A 23 33.56 -4.02 -18.34
CA ILE A 23 32.44 -4.97 -18.13
C ILE A 23 32.06 -5.05 -16.64
N SER A 24 33.06 -4.98 -15.76
CA SER A 24 32.84 -5.06 -14.32
C SER A 24 32.10 -3.83 -13.78
N ILE A 25 32.46 -2.62 -14.26
CA ILE A 25 31.83 -1.37 -13.82
C ILE A 25 30.37 -1.31 -14.27
N THR A 26 30.06 -1.73 -15.51
CA THR A 26 28.68 -1.72 -16.01
C THR A 26 27.81 -2.75 -15.29
N ALA A 27 28.36 -3.92 -14.94
CA ALA A 27 27.64 -4.93 -14.17
C ALA A 27 27.28 -4.44 -12.75
N ILE A 28 28.20 -3.75 -12.06
CA ILE A 28 27.96 -3.22 -10.71
C ILE A 28 26.84 -2.17 -10.71
N CYS A 29 26.82 -1.27 -11.70
CA CYS A 29 25.82 -0.20 -11.78
C CYS A 29 24.40 -0.76 -12.04
N VAL A 30 24.28 -1.81 -12.84
CA VAL A 30 22.98 -2.47 -13.12
C VAL A 30 22.48 -3.21 -11.88
N ASP A 31 23.38 -3.88 -11.14
CA ASP A 31 23.03 -4.58 -9.90
C ASP A 31 22.52 -3.62 -8.81
N ASP A 32 23.14 -2.44 -8.66
CA ASP A 32 22.70 -1.43 -7.68
C ASP A 32 21.33 -0.84 -8.03
N LEU A 33 21.09 -0.54 -9.31
CA LEU A 33 19.79 -0.04 -9.79
C LEU A 33 18.69 -1.09 -9.57
N TYR A 34 18.99 -2.37 -9.82
CA TYR A 34 18.05 -3.46 -9.63
C TYR A 34 17.73 -3.70 -8.15
N ARG A 35 18.73 -3.54 -7.26
CA ARG A 35 18.51 -3.57 -5.81
C ARG A 35 17.61 -2.45 -5.33
N GLU A 36 17.81 -1.22 -5.82
CA GLU A 36 16.93 -0.09 -5.47
C GLU A 36 15.50 -0.33 -5.95
N PHE A 37 15.32 -0.89 -7.16
CA PHE A 37 14.01 -1.29 -7.67
C PHE A 37 13.31 -2.32 -6.77
N LEU A 38 14.04 -3.36 -6.34
CA LEU A 38 13.49 -4.39 -5.45
C LEU A 38 13.08 -3.82 -4.09
N ASP A 39 13.84 -2.88 -3.54
CA ASP A 39 13.50 -2.24 -2.27
C ASP A 39 12.18 -1.46 -2.40
N LEU A 40 12.03 -0.65 -3.47
CA LEU A 40 10.76 0.03 -3.76
C LEU A 40 9.59 -0.96 -3.94
N TYR A 41 9.82 -2.09 -4.59
CA TYR A 41 8.79 -3.14 -4.75
C TYR A 41 8.32 -3.68 -3.40
N VAL A 42 9.26 -3.98 -2.49
CA VAL A 42 8.94 -4.44 -1.14
C VAL A 42 8.16 -3.38 -0.37
N GLU A 43 8.50 -2.10 -0.52
CA GLU A 43 7.77 -1.00 0.12
C GLU A 43 6.33 -0.87 -0.39
N VAL A 44 6.12 -0.93 -1.70
CA VAL A 44 4.78 -0.90 -2.29
C VAL A 44 3.95 -2.11 -1.82
N ALA A 45 4.57 -3.30 -1.76
CA ALA A 45 3.90 -4.50 -1.25
C ALA A 45 3.49 -4.36 0.22
N LYS A 46 4.32 -3.73 1.07
CA LYS A 46 3.97 -3.44 2.48
C LYS A 46 2.79 -2.47 2.58
N LEU A 47 2.76 -1.43 1.76
CA LEU A 47 1.64 -0.48 1.72
C LEU A 47 0.34 -1.17 1.28
N ALA A 48 0.41 -2.06 0.29
CA ALA A 48 -0.72 -2.88 -0.14
C ALA A 48 -1.26 -3.78 0.99
N GLN A 49 -0.37 -4.43 1.75
CA GLN A 49 -0.75 -5.25 2.90
C GLN A 49 -1.43 -4.45 4.01
N GLN A 50 -1.07 -3.18 4.17
CA GLN A 50 -1.73 -2.25 5.09
C GLN A 50 -3.12 -1.81 4.58
N GLY A 51 -3.52 -2.26 3.38
CA GLY A 51 -4.81 -2.00 2.78
C GLY A 51 -4.94 -0.58 2.24
N ILE A 52 -3.81 0.01 1.85
CA ILE A 52 -3.70 1.28 1.12
C ILE A 52 -3.80 0.94 -0.37
N ASP A 53 -4.54 1.76 -1.13
CA ASP A 53 -4.60 1.61 -2.57
C ASP A 53 -3.27 2.03 -3.20
N VAL A 54 -2.59 1.07 -3.82
CA VAL A 54 -1.31 1.24 -4.49
C VAL A 54 -1.38 0.94 -5.98
N SER A 55 -2.58 0.86 -6.56
CA SER A 55 -2.78 0.44 -7.96
C SER A 55 -1.95 1.27 -8.94
N ASN A 56 -1.94 2.59 -8.77
CA ASN A 56 -1.13 3.52 -9.58
C ASN A 56 0.39 3.32 -9.38
N LEU A 57 0.82 2.90 -8.19
CA LEU A 57 2.24 2.66 -7.91
C LEU A 57 2.70 1.36 -8.54
N VAL A 58 1.86 0.32 -8.51
CA VAL A 58 2.16 -0.96 -9.15
C VAL A 58 2.29 -0.78 -10.67
N GLU A 59 1.42 0.02 -11.29
CA GLU A 59 1.51 0.35 -12.72
C GLU A 59 2.82 1.06 -13.07
N LYS A 60 3.18 2.12 -12.33
CA LYS A 60 4.45 2.84 -12.51
C LYS A 60 5.68 1.95 -12.27
N LEU A 61 5.58 1.02 -11.32
CA LEU A 61 6.66 0.09 -11.02
C LEU A 61 6.79 -0.99 -12.11
N MET A 62 5.68 -1.35 -12.75
CA MET A 62 5.67 -2.25 -13.91
C MET A 62 6.30 -1.58 -15.14
N GLU A 63 5.99 -0.31 -15.39
CA GLU A 63 6.67 0.50 -16.42
C GLU A 63 8.17 0.64 -16.15
N ALA A 64 8.56 0.84 -14.88
CA ALA A 64 9.96 0.88 -14.48
C ALA A 64 10.69 -0.44 -14.76
N HIS A 65 10.06 -1.58 -14.44
CA HIS A 65 10.62 -2.90 -14.73
C HIS A 65 10.82 -3.12 -16.24
N GLU A 66 9.84 -2.72 -17.06
CA GLU A 66 9.95 -2.80 -18.52
C GLU A 66 11.07 -1.90 -19.06
N ALA A 67 11.22 -0.69 -18.51
CA ALA A 67 12.29 0.22 -18.89
C ALA A 67 13.68 -0.33 -18.52
N LEU A 68 13.84 -0.88 -17.31
CA LEU A 68 15.07 -1.55 -16.86
C LEU A 68 15.43 -2.74 -17.76
N THR A 69 14.45 -3.58 -18.07
CA THR A 69 14.65 -4.78 -18.91
C THR A 69 15.06 -4.41 -20.35
N ASN A 70 14.57 -3.29 -20.85
CA ASN A 70 14.90 -2.77 -22.18
C ASN A 70 16.15 -1.87 -22.20
N GLY A 71 16.87 -1.74 -21.08
CA GLY A 71 18.08 -0.90 -20.99
C GLY A 71 17.82 0.60 -21.14
N ARG A 72 16.57 1.05 -20.94
CA ARG A 72 16.19 2.48 -20.95
C ARG A 72 16.42 3.09 -19.58
N SER A 73 16.91 4.33 -19.55
CA SER A 73 17.04 5.08 -18.30
C SER A 73 15.66 5.40 -17.74
N PHE A 74 15.39 4.90 -16.54
CA PHE A 74 14.16 5.17 -15.80
C PHE A 74 14.50 5.90 -14.49
N ASN A 75 13.70 6.90 -14.14
CA ASN A 75 13.97 7.72 -12.97
C ASN A 75 13.23 7.18 -11.74
N LEU A 76 13.87 6.27 -10.98
CA LEU A 76 13.31 5.70 -9.75
C LEU A 76 12.98 6.76 -8.68
N SER A 77 13.61 7.94 -8.73
CA SER A 77 13.38 9.00 -7.75
C SER A 77 11.93 9.51 -7.73
N VAL A 78 11.25 9.47 -8.88
CA VAL A 78 9.84 9.89 -9.00
C VAL A 78 8.92 8.92 -8.25
N ILE A 79 9.14 7.61 -8.43
CA ILE A 79 8.38 6.56 -7.73
C ILE A 79 8.64 6.65 -6.22
N LYS A 80 9.90 6.87 -5.83
CA LYS A 80 10.29 7.03 -4.41
C LYS A 80 9.58 8.21 -3.75
N ALA A 81 9.53 9.37 -4.41
CA ALA A 81 8.84 10.54 -3.88
C ALA A 81 7.32 10.31 -3.71
N GLU A 82 6.72 9.54 -4.61
CA GLU A 82 5.30 9.19 -4.54
C GLU A 82 5.01 8.18 -3.43
N ILE A 83 5.88 7.18 -3.24
CA ILE A 83 5.85 6.26 -2.09
C ILE A 83 5.94 7.04 -0.78
N ASP A 84 6.86 8.01 -0.69
CA ASP A 84 7.03 8.83 0.51
C ASP A 84 5.81 9.70 0.82
N ASN A 85 5.17 10.26 -0.21
CA ASN A 85 3.92 10.99 -0.03
C ASN A 85 2.79 10.08 0.46
N ILE A 86 2.64 8.89 -0.12
CA ILE A 86 1.64 7.91 0.34
C ILE A 86 1.94 7.44 1.75
N LYS A 87 3.20 7.19 2.11
CA LYS A 87 3.60 6.86 3.49
C LYS A 87 3.26 7.95 4.49
N ARG A 88 3.30 9.23 4.10
CA ARG A 88 2.89 10.33 4.99
C ARG A 88 1.39 10.31 5.30
N ASP A 89 0.56 9.93 4.33
CA ASP A 89 -0.89 9.88 4.49
C ASP A 89 -1.42 8.50 4.93
N ALA A 90 -0.63 7.45 4.73
CA ALA A 90 -0.88 6.08 5.17
C ALA A 90 -1.39 5.97 6.62
N PRO A 91 -0.75 6.56 7.64
CA PRO A 91 -1.22 6.43 9.02
C PRO A 91 -2.62 7.00 9.22
N LYS A 92 -2.98 8.10 8.54
CA LYS A 92 -4.33 8.68 8.64
C LYS A 92 -5.38 7.73 8.05
N ILE A 93 -5.08 7.15 6.89
CA ILE A 93 -5.97 6.21 6.19
C ILE A 93 -6.19 4.96 7.04
N ILE A 94 -5.11 4.39 7.60
CA ILE A 94 -5.17 3.19 8.44
C ILE A 94 -5.96 3.47 9.73
N LEU A 95 -5.72 4.61 10.38
CA LEU A 95 -6.46 5.00 11.59
C LEU A 95 -7.95 5.15 11.31
N TYR A 96 -8.33 5.85 10.24
CA TYR A 96 -9.73 6.02 9.87
C TYR A 96 -10.42 4.66 9.62
N LYS A 97 -9.76 3.77 8.86
CA LYS A 97 -10.29 2.43 8.57
C LYS A 97 -10.49 1.61 9.84
N ASN A 98 -9.56 1.69 10.79
CA ASN A 98 -9.67 1.02 12.07
C ASN A 98 -10.78 1.60 12.96
N ILE A 99 -10.95 2.93 12.97
CA ILE A 99 -12.04 3.59 13.69
C ILE A 99 -13.39 3.15 13.13
N VAL A 100 -13.57 3.18 11.81
CA VAL A 100 -14.81 2.76 11.15
C VAL A 100 -15.10 1.29 11.46
N LYS A 101 -14.10 0.41 11.33
CA LYS A 101 -14.25 -1.02 11.66
C LYS A 101 -14.61 -1.23 13.13
N GLY A 102 -13.96 -0.51 14.04
CA GLY A 102 -14.26 -0.54 15.47
C GLY A 102 -15.68 -0.09 15.77
N PHE A 103 -16.14 0.98 15.11
CA PHE A 103 -17.51 1.48 15.25
C PHE A 103 -18.54 0.47 14.71
N SER A 104 -18.28 -0.17 13.57
CA SER A 104 -19.17 -1.21 13.03
C SER A 104 -19.31 -2.39 13.99
N VAL A 105 -18.20 -2.91 14.52
CA VAL A 105 -18.21 -4.04 15.47
C VAL A 105 -18.84 -3.64 16.79
N GLY A 106 -18.44 -2.49 17.34
CA GLY A 106 -18.98 -1.96 18.59
C GLY A 106 -20.48 -1.67 18.50
N GLY A 107 -20.92 -1.13 17.36
CA GLY A 107 -22.34 -0.93 17.05
C GLY A 107 -23.10 -2.25 17.10
N LEU A 108 -22.60 -3.30 16.46
CA LEU A 108 -23.25 -4.61 16.42
C LEU A 108 -23.38 -5.25 17.81
N ILE A 109 -22.34 -5.12 18.64
CA ILE A 109 -22.35 -5.57 20.04
C ILE A 109 -23.31 -4.72 20.89
N SER A 110 -23.45 -3.43 20.57
CA SER A 110 -24.32 -2.52 21.33
C SER A 110 -25.81 -2.78 21.09
N ILE A 111 -26.20 -3.34 19.94
CA ILE A 111 -27.60 -3.60 19.57
C ILE A 111 -28.35 -4.37 20.67
N PRO A 112 -27.92 -5.58 21.12
CA PRO A 112 -28.65 -6.32 22.15
C PRO A 112 -28.72 -5.57 23.48
N ILE A 113 -27.67 -4.84 23.85
CA ILE A 113 -27.62 -4.05 25.09
C ILE A 113 -28.62 -2.90 25.04
N LEU A 114 -28.64 -2.17 23.92
CA LEU A 114 -29.57 -1.07 23.68
C LEU A 114 -31.02 -1.58 23.66
N ILE A 115 -31.28 -2.70 22.98
CA ILE A 115 -32.61 -3.31 22.99
C ILE A 115 -33.02 -3.65 24.43
N TYR A 116 -32.17 -4.33 25.20
CA TYR A 116 -32.50 -4.71 26.56
C TYR A 116 -32.81 -3.50 27.47
N LEU A 117 -32.07 -2.39 27.33
CA LEU A 117 -32.26 -1.18 28.13
C LEU A 117 -33.43 -0.31 27.68
N PHE A 118 -33.60 -0.10 26.36
CA PHE A 118 -34.57 0.84 25.83
C PHE A 118 -35.94 0.21 25.59
N LEU A 119 -36.01 -1.06 25.22
CA LEU A 119 -37.28 -1.71 24.89
C LEU A 119 -38.29 -1.70 26.05
N PRO A 120 -37.92 -1.94 27.33
CA PRO A 120 -38.86 -1.84 28.44
C PRO A 120 -39.46 -0.44 28.61
N ARG A 121 -38.63 0.60 28.45
CA ARG A 121 -39.06 2.00 28.61
C ARG A 121 -39.95 2.45 27.45
N VAL A 122 -39.57 2.10 26.22
CA VAL A 122 -40.34 2.41 25.01
C VAL A 122 -41.68 1.67 25.02
N TYR A 123 -41.66 0.39 25.41
CA TYR A 123 -42.88 -0.41 25.57
C TYR A 123 -43.86 0.23 26.55
N LEU A 124 -43.40 0.58 27.76
CA LEU A 124 -44.24 1.23 28.77
C LEU A 124 -44.77 2.57 28.27
N TYR A 125 -43.93 3.39 27.65
CA TYR A 125 -44.36 4.67 27.09
C TYR A 125 -45.48 4.52 26.05
N ILE A 126 -45.32 3.59 25.10
CA ILE A 126 -46.32 3.29 24.07
C ILE A 126 -47.61 2.76 24.71
N TRP A 127 -47.48 1.84 25.67
CA TRP A 127 -48.62 1.25 26.38
C TRP A 127 -49.44 2.30 27.14
N TYR A 128 -48.78 3.18 27.90
CA TYR A 128 -49.44 4.27 28.61
C TYR A 128 -50.13 5.24 27.65
N LYS A 129 -49.48 5.59 26.54
CA LYS A 129 -50.06 6.48 25.52
C LYS A 129 -51.29 5.85 24.84
N SER A 130 -51.24 4.55 24.55
CA SER A 130 -52.36 3.82 23.96
C SER A 130 -53.56 3.76 24.90
N ARG A 131 -53.34 3.46 26.19
CA ARG A 131 -54.43 3.27 27.18
C ARG A 131 -55.25 4.54 27.44
N ARG A 132 -54.67 5.73 27.33
CA ARG A 132 -55.39 7.01 27.51
C ARG A 132 -56.44 7.31 26.43
N ARG A 133 -56.41 6.61 25.29
CA ARG A 133 -57.38 6.82 24.20
C ARG A 133 -58.61 5.92 24.29
N TRP A 134 -58.65 5.01 25.26
CA TRP A 134 -59.78 4.10 25.49
C TRP A 134 -60.75 4.74 26.49
N VAL A 135 -61.46 5.78 26.06
CA VAL A 135 -62.63 6.29 26.82
C VAL A 135 -63.84 5.53 26.30
N VAL A 136 -64.38 4.64 27.14
CA VAL A 136 -65.62 3.92 26.83
C VAL A 136 -66.76 4.91 26.87
N LYS A 137 -67.45 5.12 25.73
CA LYS A 137 -68.73 5.82 25.72
C LYS A 137 -69.72 4.97 26.51
N VAL A 138 -70.16 5.47 27.66
CA VAL A 138 -71.27 4.88 28.40
C VAL A 138 -72.54 5.46 27.80
N GLU A 139 -73.31 4.65 27.08
CA GLU A 139 -74.67 5.02 26.69
C GLU A 139 -75.56 4.95 27.93
N SER A 140 -75.97 6.12 28.45
CA SER A 140 -77.03 6.20 29.45
C SER A 140 -78.37 5.97 28.75
N SER A 141 -79.03 4.85 29.06
CA SER A 141 -80.44 4.60 28.75
C SER A 141 -81.36 5.35 29.71
#